data_AF-N8QG55-F1
#
_entry.id   AF-N8QG55-F1
#
_cell.length_a   1.000
_cell.length_b   1.000
_cell.length_c   1.000
_cell.angle_alpha   90.00
_cell.angle_beta   90.00
_cell.angle_gamma   90.00
#
_symmetry.space_group_name_H-M   'P 1'
#
loop_
_entity.id
_entity.type
_entity.pdbx_description
1 polymer ?
#
loop_
_entity_poly.entity_id
_entity_poly.type
_entity_poly.pdbx_seq_one_letter_code
_entity_poly.pdbx_strand_id
1 'polypeptide(L)'
;MHLQAIVAVGNNALRLQWQQTVLGLGIELTSVIHPHSMISPTAQIGLGVSVMAGCIISRKTVINDGVILNIGALLDHDVVIEQFAHLSVGVKVAGGQTIAAHSFLEVGTCILH
;
A
#
# COMPACT_ATOMS: atom_id res chain seq x y z
N MET A 1 -8.55 -16.48 -20.94
CA MET A 1 -8.77 -16.05 -19.55
C MET A 1 -7.62 -15.14 -19.17
N HIS A 2 -7.90 -13.94 -18.68
CA HIS A 2 -6.89 -13.03 -18.14
C HIS A 2 -6.80 -13.34 -16.64
N LEU A 3 -5.69 -13.93 -16.21
CA LEU A 3 -5.46 -14.31 -14.82
C LEU A 3 -4.60 -13.24 -14.16
N GLN A 4 -5.10 -12.67 -13.06
CA GLN A 4 -4.33 -11.76 -12.21
C GLN A 4 -4.21 -12.34 -10.81
N ALA A 5 -3.15 -11.96 -10.10
CA ALA A 5 -2.87 -12.44 -8.75
C ALA A 5 -2.51 -11.30 -7.79
N ILE A 6 -2.69 -11.57 -6.50
CA ILE A 6 -2.14 -10.76 -5.42
C ILE A 6 -1.41 -11.66 -4.43
N VAL A 7 -0.32 -11.15 -3.87
CA VAL A 7 0.47 -11.86 -2.85
C VAL A 7 0.03 -11.40 -1.46
N ALA A 8 -0.77 -12.22 -0.78
CA ALA A 8 -1.31 -11.96 0.54
C ALA A 8 -0.32 -12.33 1.67
N VAL A 9 0.85 -11.68 1.69
CA VAL A 9 1.93 -11.95 2.67
C VAL A 9 2.31 -10.67 3.41
N GLY A 10 2.20 -10.67 4.74
CA GLY A 10 2.49 -9.49 5.56
C GLY A 10 3.98 -9.13 5.66
N ASN A 11 4.88 -10.12 5.60
CA ASN A 11 6.33 -9.90 5.60
C ASN A 11 6.77 -9.24 4.29
N ASN A 12 7.44 -8.09 4.38
CA ASN A 12 7.79 -7.27 3.22
C ASN A 12 8.74 -7.97 2.25
N ALA A 13 9.80 -8.60 2.76
CA ALA A 13 10.79 -9.30 1.93
C ALA A 13 10.16 -10.51 1.22
N LEU A 14 9.38 -11.31 1.96
CA LEU A 14 8.71 -12.48 1.42
C LEU A 14 7.64 -12.09 0.38
N ARG A 15 6.91 -10.99 0.62
CA ARG A 15 5.94 -10.46 -0.35
C ARG A 15 6.61 -10.05 -1.66
N LEU A 16 7.76 -9.37 -1.61
CA LEU A 16 8.55 -9.06 -2.80
C LEU A 16 8.97 -10.34 -3.56
N GLN A 17 9.53 -11.32 -2.85
CA GLN A 17 9.98 -12.58 -3.46
C GLN A 17 8.84 -13.32 -4.18
N TRP A 18 7.68 -13.42 -3.54
CA TRP A 18 6.51 -14.04 -4.15
C TRP A 18 5.95 -13.22 -5.31
N GLN A 19 5.93 -11.89 -5.24
CA GLN A 19 5.48 -11.06 -6.36
C GLN A 19 6.38 -11.24 -7.58
N GLN A 20 7.70 -11.29 -7.38
CA GLN A 20 8.67 -11.60 -8.44
C GLN A 20 8.45 -12.99 -9.03
N THR A 21 8.13 -13.98 -8.18
CA THR A 21 7.81 -15.33 -8.64
C THR A 21 6.56 -15.35 -9.52
N VAL A 22 5.48 -14.68 -9.08
CA VAL A 22 4.22 -14.55 -9.84
C VAL A 22 4.47 -13.89 -11.21
N LEU A 23 5.21 -12.79 -11.24
CA LEU A 23 5.58 -12.10 -12.47
C LEU A 23 6.45 -12.97 -13.38
N GLY A 24 7.41 -13.73 -12.81
CA GLY A 24 8.25 -14.67 -13.54
C GLY A 24 7.48 -15.84 -14.17
N LEU A 25 6.29 -16.14 -13.66
CA LEU A 25 5.34 -17.10 -14.25
C LEU A 25 4.46 -16.48 -15.35
N GLY A 26 4.65 -15.19 -15.67
CA GLY A 26 3.83 -14.46 -16.64
C GLY A 26 2.42 -14.13 -16.14
N ILE A 27 2.19 -14.18 -14.83
CA ILE A 27 0.92 -13.81 -14.20
C ILE A 27 0.98 -12.33 -13.83
N GLU A 28 -0.01 -11.55 -14.27
CA GLU A 28 -0.10 -10.14 -13.91
C GLU A 28 -0.48 -9.96 -12.45
N LEU A 29 0.07 -8.90 -11.82
CA LEU A 29 -0.34 -8.48 -10.47
C LEU A 29 -1.56 -7.57 -10.55
N THR A 30 -2.44 -7.70 -9.57
CA THR A 30 -3.54 -6.77 -9.33
C THR A 30 -3.41 -6.13 -7.96
N SER A 31 -4.07 -4.99 -7.78
CA SER A 31 -4.19 -4.30 -6.49
C SER A 31 -5.61 -4.49 -5.96
N VAL A 32 -5.71 -4.87 -4.69
CA VAL A 32 -7.00 -5.16 -4.06
C VAL A 32 -7.34 -4.01 -3.12
N ILE A 33 -8.48 -3.37 -3.40
CA ILE A 33 -8.94 -2.19 -2.70
C ILE A 33 -10.30 -2.50 -2.09
N HIS A 34 -10.41 -2.39 -0.77
CA HIS A 34 -11.67 -2.57 -0.08
C HIS A 34 -12.66 -1.44 -0.44
N PRO A 35 -13.95 -1.72 -0.70
CA PRO A 35 -14.94 -0.72 -1.14
C PRO A 35 -15.24 0.37 -0.10
N HIS A 36 -14.95 0.14 1.18
CA HIS A 36 -15.06 1.14 2.25
C HIS A 36 -13.76 1.94 2.49
N SER A 37 -12.87 2.00 1.50
CA SER A 37 -11.76 2.96 1.51
C SER A 37 -12.18 4.26 0.80
N MET A 38 -11.62 5.38 1.23
CA MET A 38 -11.82 6.68 0.57
C MET A 38 -10.52 7.09 -0.11
N ILE A 39 -10.53 7.14 -1.44
CA ILE A 39 -9.33 7.39 -2.23
C ILE A 39 -9.57 8.62 -3.10
N SER A 40 -8.68 9.60 -3.00
CA SER A 40 -8.72 10.76 -3.88
C SER A 40 -8.58 10.32 -5.35
N PRO A 41 -9.35 10.91 -6.29
CA PRO A 41 -9.14 10.68 -7.73
C PRO A 41 -7.75 11.08 -8.25
N THR A 42 -6.98 11.82 -7.46
CA THR A 42 -5.62 12.26 -7.79
C THR A 42 -4.52 11.41 -7.13
N ALA A 43 -4.91 10.44 -6.29
CA ALA A 43 -3.94 9.50 -5.72
C ALA A 43 -3.49 8.51 -6.80
N GLN A 44 -2.25 8.06 -6.70
CA GLN A 44 -1.66 7.06 -7.59
C GLN A 44 -1.41 5.79 -6.79
N ILE A 45 -1.83 4.64 -7.33
CA ILE A 45 -1.70 3.33 -6.68
C ILE A 45 -1.02 2.38 -7.67
N GLY A 46 0.10 1.81 -7.24
CA GLY A 46 0.86 0.81 -7.98
C GLY A 46 0.19 -0.57 -8.01
N LEU A 47 0.94 -1.57 -8.44
CA LEU A 47 0.50 -2.95 -8.55
C LEU A 47 0.81 -3.76 -7.28
N GLY A 48 0.02 -4.82 -7.04
CA GLY A 48 0.22 -5.68 -5.87
C GLY A 48 -0.03 -4.96 -4.54
N VAL A 49 -0.71 -3.81 -4.57
CA VAL A 49 -1.06 -3.02 -3.38
C VAL A 49 -2.30 -3.60 -2.72
N SER A 50 -2.30 -3.64 -1.40
CA SER A 50 -3.45 -4.03 -0.59
C SER A 50 -3.95 -2.83 0.21
N VAL A 51 -5.17 -2.37 -0.08
CA VAL A 51 -5.85 -1.29 0.66
C VAL A 51 -7.02 -1.87 1.43
N MET A 52 -6.90 -1.92 2.75
CA MET A 52 -7.91 -2.49 3.64
C MET A 52 -9.06 -1.50 3.93
N ALA A 53 -10.08 -1.99 4.64
CA ALA A 53 -11.25 -1.19 5.00
C ALA A 53 -10.89 0.04 5.85
N GLY A 54 -11.59 1.15 5.62
CA GLY A 54 -11.44 2.37 6.41
C GLY A 54 -10.18 3.19 6.11
N CYS A 55 -9.35 2.77 5.15
CA CYS A 55 -8.21 3.59 4.72
C CYS A 55 -8.70 4.89 4.05
N ILE A 56 -8.01 5.99 4.32
CA ILE A 56 -8.23 7.28 3.66
C ILE A 56 -6.92 7.71 2.99
N ILE A 57 -6.97 7.93 1.68
CA ILE A 57 -5.82 8.30 0.85
C ILE A 57 -6.14 9.65 0.20
N SER A 58 -5.47 10.70 0.67
CA SER A 58 -5.72 12.07 0.25
C SER A 58 -5.13 12.39 -1.13
N ARG A 59 -5.28 13.65 -1.54
CA ARG A 59 -4.88 14.13 -2.87
C ARG A 59 -3.37 14.02 -3.07
N LYS A 60 -2.96 13.76 -4.32
CA LYS A 60 -1.55 13.71 -4.74
C LYS A 60 -0.67 12.73 -3.95
N THR A 61 -1.28 11.80 -3.21
CA THR A 61 -0.56 10.72 -2.54
C THR A 61 -0.11 9.67 -3.57
N VAL A 62 1.11 9.17 -3.44
CA VAL A 62 1.67 8.11 -4.29
C VAL A 62 1.90 6.87 -3.43
N ILE A 63 1.32 5.75 -3.85
CA ILE A 63 1.49 4.45 -3.20
C ILE A 63 2.15 3.51 -4.20
N ASN A 64 3.42 3.21 -3.97
CA ASN A 64 4.21 2.37 -4.85
C ASN A 64 3.88 0.88 -4.68
N ASP A 65 4.46 0.06 -5.56
CA ASP A 65 4.13 -1.37 -5.69
C ASP A 65 4.30 -2.15 -4.38
N GLY A 66 3.43 -3.14 -4.20
CA GLY A 66 3.52 -4.08 -3.08
C GLY A 66 3.26 -3.48 -1.70
N VAL A 67 2.78 -2.24 -1.61
CA VAL A 67 2.44 -1.62 -0.32
C VAL A 67 1.22 -2.30 0.32
N ILE A 68 1.25 -2.42 1.65
CA ILE A 68 0.06 -2.76 2.45
C ILE A 68 -0.35 -1.52 3.25
N LEU A 69 -1.56 -1.04 2.98
CA LEU A 69 -2.29 -0.11 3.83
C LEU A 69 -3.33 -0.90 4.61
N ASN A 70 -3.00 -1.23 5.86
CA ASN A 70 -3.86 -2.03 6.71
C ASN A 70 -5.04 -1.20 7.28
N ILE A 71 -5.97 -1.86 7.96
CA ILE A 71 -7.27 -1.30 8.36
C ILE A 71 -7.11 0.07 9.00
N GLY A 72 -7.80 1.06 8.44
CA GLY A 72 -7.83 2.42 8.98
C GLY A 72 -6.52 3.21 8.84
N ALA A 73 -5.60 2.83 7.94
CA ALA A 73 -4.44 3.66 7.64
C ALA A 73 -4.86 4.98 6.96
N LEU A 74 -4.34 6.11 7.46
CA LEU A 74 -4.70 7.45 7.01
C LEU A 74 -3.49 8.16 6.42
N LEU A 75 -3.57 8.52 5.14
CA LEU A 75 -2.53 9.26 4.42
C LEU A 75 -3.07 10.64 4.04
N ASP A 76 -2.44 11.69 4.57
CA ASP A 76 -2.76 13.05 4.19
C ASP A 76 -2.14 13.42 2.82
N HIS A 77 -2.34 14.66 2.39
CA HIS A 77 -2.00 15.13 1.05
C HIS A 77 -0.49 15.06 0.78
N ASP A 78 -0.13 14.85 -0.49
CA ASP A 78 1.26 14.89 -0.95
C ASP A 78 2.20 13.87 -0.23
N VAL A 79 1.64 12.77 0.30
CA VAL A 79 2.40 11.67 0.92
C VAL A 79 2.94 10.70 -0.14
N VAL A 80 4.14 10.16 0.08
CA VAL A 80 4.72 9.08 -0.74
C VAL A 80 4.97 7.85 0.12
N ILE A 81 4.41 6.71 -0.27
CA ILE A 81 4.69 5.41 0.35
C ILE A 81 5.49 4.58 -0.64
N GLU A 82 6.75 4.32 -0.31
CA GLU A 82 7.65 3.57 -1.16
C GLU A 82 7.37 2.06 -1.17
N GLN A 83 7.94 1.39 -2.17
CA GLN A 83 7.65 0.00 -2.50
C GLN A 83 7.75 -0.93 -1.29
N PHE A 84 6.80 -1.86 -1.20
CA PHE A 84 6.76 -2.91 -0.16
C PHE A 84 6.73 -2.40 1.28
N ALA A 85 6.43 -1.12 1.54
CA ALA A 85 6.14 -0.68 2.90
C ALA A 85 4.83 -1.32 3.40
N HIS A 86 4.73 -1.51 4.71
CA HIS A 86 3.53 -2.01 5.38
C HIS A 86 3.18 -1.07 6.52
N LEU A 87 2.09 -0.34 6.32
CA LEU A 87 1.47 0.50 7.33
C LEU A 87 0.42 -0.33 8.05
N SER A 88 0.68 -0.68 9.31
CA SER A 88 -0.21 -1.51 10.11
C SER A 88 -1.50 -0.76 10.49
N VAL A 89 -2.34 -1.42 11.28
CA VAL A 89 -3.68 -0.95 11.65
C VAL A 89 -3.62 0.45 12.26
N GLY A 90 -4.40 1.38 11.72
CA GLY A 90 -4.60 2.72 12.27
C GLY A 90 -3.39 3.67 12.17
N VAL A 91 -2.38 3.34 11.37
CA VAL A 91 -1.23 4.23 11.09
C VAL A 91 -1.69 5.53 10.45
N LYS A 92 -1.07 6.66 10.83
CA LYS A 92 -1.39 7.99 10.30
C LYS A 92 -0.13 8.67 9.79
N VAL A 93 -0.20 9.26 8.60
CA VAL A 93 0.92 9.95 7.97
C VAL A 93 0.47 11.37 7.59
N ALA A 94 1.10 12.38 8.20
CA ALA A 94 0.86 13.79 7.92
C ALA A 94 1.32 14.19 6.51
N GLY A 95 0.83 15.34 6.03
CA GLY A 95 1.04 15.77 4.66
C GLY A 95 2.51 16.01 4.30
N GLY A 96 2.90 15.65 3.08
CA GLY A 96 4.25 15.87 2.54
C GLY A 96 5.32 14.87 2.99
N GLN A 97 4.94 13.81 3.70
CA GLN A 97 5.89 12.82 4.24
C GLN A 97 6.20 11.71 3.22
N THR A 98 7.41 11.15 3.31
CA THR A 98 7.83 9.97 2.55
C THR A 98 8.15 8.81 3.48
N ILE A 99 7.48 7.67 3.28
CA ILE A 99 7.77 6.43 4.00
C ILE A 99 8.68 5.56 3.13
N ALA A 100 9.84 5.20 3.65
CA ALA A 100 10.88 4.47 2.92
C ALA A 100 10.45 3.05 2.53
N ALA A 101 11.09 2.51 1.48
CA ALA A 101 10.80 1.18 0.96
C ALA A 101 11.03 0.12 2.04
N HIS A 102 10.23 -0.95 2.02
CA HIS A 102 10.29 -2.06 2.98
C HIS A 102 10.06 -1.69 4.45
N SER A 103 9.66 -0.45 4.76
CA SER A 103 9.33 -0.05 6.13
C SER A 103 8.17 -0.87 6.69
N PHE A 104 8.19 -1.12 8.00
CA PHE A 104 7.04 -1.60 8.75
C PHE A 104 6.70 -0.53 9.80
N LEU A 105 5.52 0.09 9.67
CA LEU A 105 4.99 0.99 10.69
C LEU A 105 4.03 0.22 11.58
N GLU A 106 4.29 0.23 12.88
CA GLU A 106 3.53 -0.51 13.87
C GLU A 106 2.11 0.03 14.02
N VAL A 107 1.26 -0.74 14.72
CA VAL A 107 -0.14 -0.36 14.96
C VAL A 107 -0.19 1.02 15.61
N GLY A 108 -0.99 1.91 15.02
CA GLY A 108 -1.24 3.24 15.56
C GLY A 108 -0.08 4.23 15.43
N THR A 109 1.03 3.90 14.76
CA THR A 109 2.14 4.84 14.52
C THR A 109 1.62 6.11 13.85
N CYS A 110 2.09 7.27 14.33
CA CYS A 110 1.78 8.58 13.75
C CYS A 110 3.07 9.24 13.27
N ILE A 111 3.14 9.54 11.97
CA ILE A 111 4.20 10.35 11.36
C ILE A 111 3.67 11.77 11.27
N LEU A 112 4.31 12.67 12.01
CA LEU A 112 3.88 14.07 12.17
C LEU A 112 4.61 14.96 11.14
N HIS A 113 4.27 16.26 11.12
CA HIS A 113 4.96 17.27 10.30
C HIS A 113 6.39 17.53 10.73
#